data_AF-A0A923WQP4-F1
#
_entry.id   AF-A0A923WQP4-F1
#
_cell.length_a   1.000
_cell.length_b   1.000
_cell.length_c   1.000
_cell.angle_alpha   90.00
_cell.angle_beta   90.00
_cell.angle_gamma   90.00
#
_symmetry.space_group_name_H-M   'P 1'
#
loop_
_entity.id
_entity.type
_entity.pdbx_description
1 polymer ?
#
loop_
_entity_poly.entity_id
_entity_poly.type
_entity_poly.pdbx_seq_one_letter_code
_entity_poly.pdbx_strand_id
1 'polypeptide(L)'
;MNEHSVQFYEDDVFLVKGLADFIGSAIANSNTAIAIATAGHLRKLEESLRLRGLLDEQGAARTGTYLALQADTMLPLFMEDDLPDELRFREATGGIIHDPAERDASPIFVFGEMVAILCASRHSSLYATGKHEAAIRVERYFNNLQRHFKFSLLCAYPLDAFPHADDSAIFNEVCALHTQVRPAESYDPHASVHTLQRAVAELQQQAYCLSTEVRDRLEIEQALREVNVDRLTGLPNRNVFHDRLDMDLKKAHRSASPLALLFIDLDHFKEINDTLGHETGDLLLQQVGQRLRSYVRETDTVARLGGDEFTVTLAELHDLATVTDVAQKIRRDLERPFRLGGELAYISASIGITIYPRDGNNSGELLRNADQAMYQSKDQGRNRITYFTSSMQEAAQARMAISNELRRALVDDQLDVFYQPIVDMKNGRIRKAAALPADDFELLLKSGAAVPG
;
A
#
# COMPACT_ATOMS: atom_id res chain seq x y z
N MET A 1 5.93 -46.51 11.17
CA MET A 1 4.54 -46.70 11.64
C MET A 1 4.59 -47.03 13.10
N ASN A 2 4.41 -45.98 13.90
CA ASN A 2 4.14 -45.89 15.34
C ASN A 2 4.24 -44.39 15.66
N GLU A 3 3.51 -43.59 14.86
CA GLU A 3 3.46 -42.16 15.06
C GLU A 3 2.36 -41.91 16.07
N HIS A 4 2.67 -41.23 17.16
CA HIS A 4 1.69 -40.69 18.08
C HIS A 4 1.70 -39.17 17.92
N SER A 5 0.72 -38.66 17.20
CA SER A 5 0.56 -37.24 16.87
C SER A 5 -0.52 -36.63 17.74
N VAL A 6 -0.34 -35.37 18.16
CA VAL A 6 -1.41 -34.57 18.78
C VAL A 6 -1.72 -33.34 17.94
N GLN A 7 -3.00 -32.98 17.81
CA GLN A 7 -3.45 -31.74 17.19
C GLN A 7 -4.31 -30.94 18.17
N PHE A 8 -3.98 -29.67 18.34
CA PHE A 8 -4.80 -28.73 19.10
C PHE A 8 -5.77 -27.99 18.16
N TYR A 9 -6.97 -27.63 18.62
CA TYR A 9 -7.98 -26.96 17.79
C TYR A 9 -8.82 -25.92 18.54
N GLU A 10 -9.23 -24.86 17.85
CA GLU A 10 -10.12 -23.80 18.37
C GLU A 10 -11.59 -24.01 17.99
N ASP A 11 -11.84 -24.65 16.85
CA ASP A 11 -13.19 -24.88 16.34
C ASP A 11 -13.34 -26.26 15.67
N ASP A 12 -14.59 -26.72 15.61
CA ASP A 12 -14.95 -28.02 15.02
C ASP A 12 -14.62 -28.12 13.53
N VAL A 13 -14.57 -27.00 12.79
CA VAL A 13 -14.30 -27.02 11.35
C VAL A 13 -12.84 -27.41 11.11
N PHE A 14 -11.92 -26.81 11.86
CA PHE A 14 -10.50 -27.13 11.83
C PHE A 14 -10.24 -28.58 12.26
N LEU A 15 -10.89 -29.02 13.34
CA LEU A 15 -10.85 -30.40 13.81
C LEU A 15 -11.29 -31.36 12.69
N VAL A 16 -12.54 -31.25 12.21
CA VAL A 16 -13.10 -32.16 11.20
C VAL A 16 -12.26 -32.22 9.93
N LYS A 17 -11.68 -31.09 9.51
CA LYS A 17 -10.75 -31.06 8.38
C LYS A 17 -9.51 -31.93 8.64
N GLY A 18 -8.85 -31.75 9.79
CA GLY A 18 -7.70 -32.56 10.19
C GLY A 18 -8.02 -34.06 10.30
N LEU A 19 -9.17 -34.41 10.88
CA LEU A 19 -9.64 -35.79 10.97
C LEU A 19 -9.86 -36.39 9.58
N ALA A 20 -10.57 -35.68 8.70
CA ALA A 20 -10.89 -36.15 7.37
C ALA A 20 -9.62 -36.31 6.50
N ASP A 21 -8.60 -35.49 6.71
CA ASP A 21 -7.30 -35.63 6.04
C ASP A 21 -6.55 -36.86 6.56
N PHE A 22 -6.49 -37.06 7.88
CA PHE A 22 -5.81 -38.21 8.49
C PHE A 22 -6.50 -39.55 8.18
N ILE A 23 -7.79 -39.67 8.49
CA ILE A 23 -8.60 -40.88 8.26
C ILE A 23 -8.83 -41.12 6.77
N GLY A 24 -9.10 -40.06 6.01
CA GLY A 24 -9.34 -40.19 4.58
C GLY A 24 -8.13 -40.68 3.81
N SER A 25 -6.92 -40.24 4.21
CA SER A 25 -5.67 -40.77 3.66
C SER A 25 -5.50 -42.27 3.94
N ALA A 26 -5.87 -42.74 5.13
CA ALA A 26 -5.82 -44.17 5.45
C ALA A 26 -6.77 -44.99 4.56
N ILE A 27 -8.04 -44.57 4.45
CA ILE A 27 -9.06 -45.24 3.63
C ILE A 27 -8.64 -45.27 2.15
N ALA A 28 -8.18 -44.12 1.61
CA ALA A 28 -7.74 -44.02 0.21
C ALA A 28 -6.58 -44.97 -0.13
N ASN A 29 -5.72 -45.27 0.85
CA ASN A 29 -4.61 -46.20 0.72
C ASN A 29 -4.98 -47.65 1.07
N SER A 30 -6.28 -47.97 1.18
CA SER A 30 -6.80 -49.30 1.55
C SER A 30 -6.31 -49.80 2.92
N ASN A 31 -6.04 -48.89 3.84
CA ASN A 31 -5.62 -49.19 5.21
C ASN A 31 -6.82 -49.33 6.15
N THR A 32 -6.56 -49.77 7.37
CA THR A 32 -7.57 -49.78 8.44
C THR A 32 -7.59 -48.42 9.13
N ALA A 33 -8.75 -47.78 9.17
CA ALA A 33 -9.00 -46.51 9.82
C ALA A 33 -10.03 -46.66 10.93
N ILE A 34 -9.71 -46.21 12.14
CA ILE A 34 -10.58 -46.27 13.31
C ILE A 34 -10.77 -44.84 13.82
N ALA A 35 -12.00 -44.36 13.88
CA ALA A 35 -12.33 -43.05 14.42
C ALA A 35 -13.08 -43.21 15.74
N ILE A 36 -12.49 -42.77 16.84
CA ILE A 36 -13.09 -42.75 18.17
C ILE A 36 -13.38 -41.30 18.54
N ALA A 37 -14.62 -40.86 18.41
CA ALA A 37 -15.00 -39.46 18.59
C ALA A 37 -16.42 -39.29 19.13
N THR A 38 -16.82 -38.05 19.45
CA THR A 38 -18.21 -37.77 19.84
C THR A 38 -19.18 -38.10 18.69
N ALA A 39 -20.43 -38.41 19.02
CA ALA A 39 -21.46 -38.67 17.99
C ALA A 39 -21.64 -37.50 16.99
N GLY A 40 -21.40 -36.27 17.44
CA GLY A 40 -21.44 -35.07 16.59
C GLY A 40 -20.27 -35.01 15.61
N HIS A 41 -19.05 -35.22 16.10
CA HIS A 41 -17.86 -35.19 15.26
C HIS A 41 -17.77 -36.37 14.30
N LEU A 42 -18.19 -37.58 14.70
CA LEU A 42 -18.30 -38.72 13.79
C LEU A 42 -19.24 -38.43 12.62
N ARG A 43 -20.39 -37.81 12.87
CA ARG A 43 -21.35 -37.46 11.80
C ARG A 43 -20.74 -36.48 10.80
N LYS A 44 -20.07 -35.42 11.29
CA LYS A 44 -19.39 -34.42 10.47
C LYS A 44 -18.22 -35.03 9.68
N LEU A 45 -17.46 -35.93 10.32
CA LEU A 45 -16.36 -36.68 9.69
C LEU A 45 -16.89 -37.56 8.57
N GLU A 46 -17.89 -38.39 8.83
CA GLU A 46 -18.48 -39.29 7.82
C GLU A 46 -19.10 -38.52 6.66
N GLU A 47 -19.76 -37.39 6.93
CA GLU A 47 -20.25 -36.50 5.87
C GLU A 47 -19.08 -35.99 5.00
N SER A 48 -18.00 -35.52 5.62
CA SER A 48 -16.78 -35.11 4.91
C SER A 48 -16.16 -36.26 4.10
N LEU A 49 -16.11 -37.48 4.64
CA LEU A 49 -15.58 -38.66 3.94
C LEU A 49 -16.50 -39.12 2.79
N ARG A 50 -17.83 -39.03 2.93
CA ARG A 50 -18.79 -39.31 1.84
C ARG A 50 -18.65 -38.28 0.72
N LEU A 51 -18.51 -36.99 1.05
CA LEU A 51 -18.26 -35.93 0.07
C LEU A 51 -16.94 -36.13 -0.70
N ARG A 52 -15.93 -36.71 -0.03
CA ARG A 52 -14.65 -37.13 -0.64
C ARG A 52 -14.74 -38.45 -1.42
N GLY A 53 -15.90 -39.10 -1.44
CA GLY A 53 -16.11 -40.36 -2.14
C GLY A 53 -15.41 -41.57 -1.49
N LEU A 54 -15.07 -41.50 -0.21
CA LEU A 54 -14.33 -42.55 0.50
C LEU A 54 -15.24 -43.55 1.23
N LEU A 55 -16.46 -43.14 1.59
CA LEU A 55 -17.50 -44.01 2.16
C LEU A 55 -18.66 -44.18 1.15
N ASP A 56 -19.45 -45.24 1.35
CA ASP A 56 -20.72 -45.45 0.66
C ASP A 56 -21.91 -44.82 1.43
N GLU A 57 -23.13 -45.03 0.90
CA GLU A 57 -24.36 -44.52 1.51
C GLU A 57 -24.69 -45.19 2.85
N GLN A 58 -24.23 -46.43 3.06
CA GLN A 58 -24.37 -47.14 4.34
C GLN A 58 -23.27 -46.77 5.35
N GLY A 59 -22.27 -45.97 4.97
CA GLY A 59 -21.15 -45.55 5.81
C GLY A 59 -19.98 -46.53 5.84
N ALA A 60 -19.97 -47.56 4.99
CA ALA A 60 -18.82 -48.46 4.86
C ALA A 60 -17.74 -47.84 3.97
N ALA A 61 -16.47 -48.14 4.27
CA ALA A 61 -15.36 -47.71 3.44
C ALA A 61 -15.38 -48.40 2.08
N ARG A 62 -15.15 -47.63 1.01
CA ARG A 62 -15.03 -48.18 -0.34
C ARG A 62 -13.74 -48.98 -0.55
N THR A 63 -12.70 -48.65 0.21
CA THR A 63 -11.39 -49.29 0.20
C THR A 63 -10.85 -49.41 1.62
N GLY A 64 -10.21 -50.54 1.95
CA GLY A 64 -9.76 -50.79 3.32
C GLY A 64 -10.90 -51.01 4.30
N THR A 65 -10.67 -50.67 5.56
CA THR A 65 -11.65 -50.88 6.65
C THR A 65 -11.84 -49.57 7.40
N TYR A 66 -13.09 -49.17 7.65
CA TYR A 66 -13.43 -48.03 8.49
C TYR A 66 -14.31 -48.47 9.66
N LEU A 67 -13.92 -48.07 10.87
CA LEU A 67 -14.68 -48.33 12.09
C LEU A 67 -14.88 -47.02 12.85
N ALA A 68 -16.14 -46.64 13.04
CA ALA A 68 -16.53 -45.49 13.85
C ALA A 68 -17.00 -45.96 15.23
N LEU A 69 -16.44 -45.40 16.29
CA LEU A 69 -16.75 -45.73 17.67
C LEU A 69 -17.06 -44.47 18.46
N GLN A 70 -18.18 -44.48 19.18
CA GLN A 70 -18.55 -43.35 20.02
C GLN A 70 -17.71 -43.32 21.28
N ALA A 71 -16.96 -42.24 21.45
CA ALA A 71 -16.07 -42.07 22.59
C ALA A 71 -16.83 -42.05 23.93
N ASP A 72 -18.07 -41.53 23.95
CA ASP A 72 -18.96 -41.55 25.14
C ASP A 72 -19.35 -42.96 25.59
N THR A 73 -19.32 -43.94 24.67
CA THR A 73 -19.57 -45.35 24.99
C THR A 73 -18.28 -46.10 25.35
N MET A 74 -17.15 -45.67 24.77
CA MET A 74 -15.84 -46.26 25.01
C MET A 74 -15.27 -45.90 26.38
N LEU A 75 -15.33 -44.63 26.76
CA LEU A 75 -14.75 -44.11 28.00
C LEU A 75 -15.21 -44.89 29.25
N PRO A 76 -16.51 -45.12 29.50
CA PRO A 76 -16.97 -45.83 30.70
C PRO A 76 -16.44 -47.26 30.85
N LEU A 77 -16.01 -47.91 29.76
CA LEU A 77 -15.51 -49.29 29.80
C LEU A 77 -14.19 -49.42 30.57
N PHE A 78 -13.43 -48.33 30.67
CA PHE A 78 -12.12 -48.33 31.31
C PHE A 78 -11.96 -47.28 32.39
N MET A 79 -13.04 -46.66 32.86
CA MET A 79 -13.01 -45.72 33.99
C MET A 79 -13.35 -46.44 35.30
N GLU A 80 -12.64 -46.09 36.37
CA GLU A 80 -12.81 -46.56 37.75
C GLU A 80 -12.48 -45.40 38.71
N ASP A 81 -13.40 -45.09 39.63
CA ASP A 81 -13.26 -43.95 40.57
C ASP A 81 -12.84 -42.63 39.91
N ASP A 82 -13.52 -42.28 38.80
CA ASP A 82 -13.27 -41.11 37.95
C ASP A 82 -11.89 -41.05 37.26
N LEU A 83 -11.12 -42.13 37.30
CA LEU A 83 -9.82 -42.25 36.64
C LEU A 83 -9.80 -43.46 35.69
N PRO A 84 -9.08 -43.39 34.56
CA PRO A 84 -8.95 -44.54 33.69
C PRO A 84 -8.02 -45.60 34.31
N ASP A 85 -8.37 -46.86 34.09
CA ASP A 85 -7.61 -48.06 34.45
C ASP A 85 -6.92 -48.67 33.22
N GLU A 86 -5.64 -49.01 33.37
CA GLU A 86 -4.79 -49.47 32.26
C GLU A 86 -5.21 -50.85 31.74
N LEU A 87 -5.59 -51.76 32.63
CA LEU A 87 -5.94 -53.12 32.25
C LEU A 87 -7.24 -53.13 31.46
N ARG A 88 -8.26 -52.42 31.95
CA ARG A 88 -9.53 -52.24 31.25
C ARG A 88 -9.36 -51.49 29.93
N PHE A 89 -8.50 -50.48 29.88
CA PHE A 89 -8.21 -49.77 28.63
C PHE A 89 -7.58 -50.71 27.60
N ARG A 90 -6.64 -51.54 28.02
CA ARG A 90 -6.01 -52.53 27.13
C ARG A 90 -7.01 -53.56 26.62
N GLU A 91 -7.96 -54.00 27.44
CA GLU A 91 -9.00 -54.93 27.03
C GLU A 91 -9.99 -54.29 26.05
N ALA A 92 -10.51 -53.09 26.38
CA ALA A 92 -11.49 -52.39 25.57
C ALA A 92 -10.88 -51.88 24.25
N THR A 93 -9.82 -51.07 24.32
CA THR A 93 -9.22 -50.39 23.17
C THR A 93 -8.21 -51.29 22.44
N GLY A 94 -7.41 -52.06 23.19
CA GLY A 94 -6.44 -52.99 22.59
C GLY A 94 -7.13 -54.10 21.80
N GLY A 95 -8.28 -54.61 22.25
CA GLY A 95 -9.07 -55.59 21.48
C GLY A 95 -9.63 -55.05 20.16
N ILE A 96 -9.87 -53.74 20.06
CA ILE A 96 -10.33 -53.08 18.83
C ILE A 96 -9.16 -52.82 17.87
N ILE A 97 -8.02 -52.37 18.41
CA ILE A 97 -6.80 -52.10 17.64
C ILE A 97 -6.14 -53.41 17.19
N HIS A 98 -6.35 -54.49 17.94
CA HIS A 98 -5.84 -55.82 17.65
C HIS A 98 -6.93 -56.88 17.82
N ASP A 99 -7.57 -57.26 16.72
CA ASP A 99 -8.30 -58.51 16.62
C ASP A 99 -7.37 -59.59 16.05
N PRO A 100 -6.97 -60.61 16.85
CA PRO A 100 -6.12 -61.69 16.38
C PRO A 100 -6.77 -62.57 15.30
N ALA A 101 -8.08 -62.47 15.08
CA ALA A 101 -8.82 -63.38 14.21
C ALA A 101 -8.99 -62.87 12.76
N GLU A 102 -8.88 -61.56 12.47
CA GLU A 102 -9.52 -61.05 11.23
C GLU A 102 -8.83 -59.95 10.41
N ARG A 103 -7.61 -59.46 10.71
CA ARG A 103 -7.07 -58.32 9.93
C ARG A 103 -5.75 -58.57 9.22
N ASP A 104 -5.85 -58.52 7.89
CA ASP A 104 -4.78 -58.46 6.91
C ASP A 104 -3.73 -57.42 7.31
N ALA A 105 -2.46 -57.63 6.95
CA ALA A 105 -1.26 -56.93 7.45
C ALA A 105 -1.15 -55.42 7.12
N SER A 106 -2.27 -54.78 6.80
CA SER A 106 -2.42 -53.37 6.48
C SER A 106 -2.14 -52.46 7.69
N PRO A 107 -1.48 -51.30 7.47
CA PRO A 107 -1.33 -50.24 8.46
C PRO A 107 -2.64 -49.84 9.14
N ILE A 108 -2.58 -49.56 10.45
CA ILE A 108 -3.73 -49.10 11.24
C ILE A 108 -3.56 -47.63 11.59
N PHE A 109 -4.59 -46.84 11.34
CA PHE A 109 -4.67 -45.42 11.69
C PHE A 109 -5.83 -45.21 12.65
N VAL A 110 -5.53 -44.69 13.83
CA VAL A 110 -6.51 -44.45 14.89
C VAL A 110 -6.60 -42.94 15.12
N PHE A 111 -7.81 -42.41 15.13
CA PHE A 111 -8.09 -41.08 15.62
C PHE A 111 -8.82 -41.18 16.95
N GLY A 112 -8.34 -40.46 17.98
CA GLY A 112 -8.86 -40.53 19.34
C GLY A 112 -9.25 -39.15 19.90
N GLU A 113 -10.54 -38.96 20.14
CA GLU A 113 -11.11 -37.77 20.78
C GLU A 113 -11.50 -38.02 22.25
N MET A 114 -11.26 -39.23 22.76
CA MET A 114 -11.52 -39.59 24.16
C MET A 114 -10.86 -38.62 25.13
N VAL A 115 -9.69 -38.13 24.76
CA VAL A 115 -8.91 -37.20 25.58
C VAL A 115 -9.48 -35.78 25.56
N ALA A 116 -10.00 -35.33 24.41
CA ALA A 116 -10.78 -34.09 24.33
C ALA A 116 -12.03 -34.14 25.22
N ILE A 117 -12.73 -35.28 25.29
CA ILE A 117 -13.95 -35.40 26.11
C ILE A 117 -13.65 -35.34 27.61
N LEU A 118 -12.54 -35.95 28.04
CA LEU A 118 -12.08 -35.86 29.43
C LEU A 118 -11.73 -34.41 29.83
N CYS A 119 -11.26 -33.60 28.89
CA CYS A 119 -10.83 -32.23 29.17
C CYS A 119 -11.87 -31.14 28.86
N ALA A 120 -12.84 -31.37 27.97
CA ALA A 120 -13.77 -30.34 27.52
C ALA A 120 -14.76 -29.89 28.62
N SER A 121 -14.87 -28.58 28.79
CA SER A 121 -15.82 -27.94 29.72
C SER A 121 -17.29 -28.01 29.26
N ARG A 122 -17.52 -28.18 27.95
CA ARG A 122 -18.86 -28.19 27.31
C ARG A 122 -19.51 -29.56 27.14
N HIS A 123 -18.73 -30.65 27.27
CA HIS A 123 -19.20 -31.99 26.88
C HIS A 123 -19.31 -32.99 28.02
N SER A 124 -18.81 -32.69 29.23
CA SER A 124 -18.90 -33.63 30.34
C SER A 124 -18.98 -32.96 31.71
N SER A 125 -20.11 -33.16 32.40
CA SER A 125 -20.20 -33.05 33.87
C SER A 125 -19.62 -34.27 34.58
N LEU A 126 -19.24 -35.31 33.83
CA LEU A 126 -18.58 -36.51 34.34
C LEU A 126 -17.09 -36.22 34.49
N TYR A 127 -16.49 -36.77 35.56
CA TYR A 127 -15.06 -36.64 35.87
C TYR A 127 -14.66 -35.21 36.28
N ALA A 128 -15.38 -34.60 37.23
CA ALA A 128 -15.15 -33.21 37.67
C ALA A 128 -13.77 -32.99 38.33
N THR A 129 -13.18 -34.04 38.88
CA THR A 129 -11.90 -34.02 39.60
C THR A 129 -10.85 -34.77 38.79
N GLY A 130 -9.69 -34.17 38.52
CA GLY A 130 -8.59 -34.88 37.83
C GLY A 130 -8.77 -35.08 36.31
N LYS A 131 -9.59 -34.25 35.64
CA LYS A 131 -9.81 -34.28 34.17
C LYS A 131 -8.52 -34.46 33.36
N HIS A 132 -7.51 -33.69 33.73
CA HIS A 132 -6.20 -33.72 33.11
C HIS A 132 -5.40 -34.99 33.44
N GLU A 133 -5.50 -35.50 34.67
CA GLU A 133 -4.88 -36.77 35.07
C GLU A 133 -5.47 -37.94 34.28
N ALA A 134 -6.79 -37.97 34.11
CA ALA A 134 -7.46 -38.96 33.29
C ALA A 134 -6.99 -38.90 31.83
N ALA A 135 -6.94 -37.70 31.25
CA ALA A 135 -6.44 -37.49 29.89
C ALA A 135 -5.01 -38.01 29.70
N ILE A 136 -4.10 -37.63 30.60
CA ILE A 136 -2.69 -38.06 30.59
C ILE A 136 -2.56 -39.58 30.69
N ARG A 137 -3.36 -40.23 31.55
CA ARG A 137 -3.34 -41.69 31.68
C ARG A 137 -3.75 -42.37 30.38
N VAL A 138 -4.79 -41.89 29.69
CA VAL A 138 -5.21 -42.43 28.40
C VAL A 138 -4.08 -42.31 27.36
N GLU A 139 -3.40 -41.16 27.28
CA GLU A 139 -2.27 -40.99 26.36
C GLU A 139 -1.09 -41.94 26.67
N ARG A 140 -0.80 -42.15 27.96
CA ARG A 140 0.20 -43.15 28.39
C ARG A 140 -0.22 -44.56 28.02
N TYR A 141 -1.51 -44.88 28.13
CA TYR A 141 -2.01 -46.21 27.76
C TYR A 141 -1.92 -46.45 26.26
N PHE A 142 -2.18 -45.44 25.43
CA PHE A 142 -1.92 -45.52 23.99
C PHE A 142 -0.44 -45.73 23.67
N ASN A 143 0.46 -44.99 24.32
CA ASN A 143 1.91 -45.20 24.19
C ASN A 143 2.32 -46.63 24.61
N ASN A 144 1.74 -47.17 25.68
CA ASN A 144 1.98 -48.55 26.10
C ASN A 144 1.41 -49.58 25.10
N LEU A 145 0.26 -49.30 24.48
CA LEU A 145 -0.30 -50.13 23.39
C LEU A 145 0.62 -50.12 22.16
N GLN A 146 1.19 -48.98 21.77
CA GLN A 146 2.11 -48.88 20.62
C GLN A 146 3.41 -49.67 20.80
N ARG A 147 3.77 -50.06 22.04
CA ARG A 147 4.88 -51.00 22.30
C ARG A 147 4.56 -52.43 21.88
N HIS A 148 3.28 -52.78 21.82
CA HIS A 148 2.80 -54.13 21.52
C HIS A 148 2.16 -54.23 20.13
N PHE A 149 1.55 -53.14 19.64
CA PHE A 149 0.81 -53.09 18.38
C PHE A 149 1.34 -51.97 17.48
N LYS A 150 1.29 -52.18 16.16
CA LYS A 150 1.75 -51.18 15.18
C LYS A 150 0.59 -50.37 14.63
N PHE A 151 0.47 -49.12 15.04
CA PHE A 151 -0.55 -48.19 14.53
C PHE A 151 -0.09 -46.74 14.65
N SER A 152 -0.59 -45.89 13.75
CA SER A 152 -0.45 -44.44 13.85
C SER A 152 -1.67 -43.87 14.56
N LEU A 153 -1.45 -43.01 15.55
CA LEU A 153 -2.48 -42.39 16.38
C LEU A 153 -2.44 -40.88 16.20
N LEU A 154 -3.60 -40.28 15.97
CA LEU A 154 -3.81 -38.84 16.05
C LEU A 154 -4.81 -38.56 17.19
N CYS A 155 -4.31 -37.94 18.25
CA CYS A 155 -5.14 -37.42 19.33
C CYS A 155 -5.47 -35.94 19.07
N ALA A 156 -6.61 -35.49 19.55
CA ALA A 156 -7.01 -34.08 19.44
C ALA A 156 -7.40 -33.49 20.79
N TYR A 157 -7.06 -32.21 20.99
CA TYR A 157 -7.39 -31.44 22.17
C TYR A 157 -7.97 -30.07 21.79
N PRO A 158 -9.12 -29.66 22.36
CA PRO A 158 -9.58 -28.30 22.18
C PRO A 158 -8.67 -27.35 22.97
N LEU A 159 -8.38 -26.16 22.44
CA LEU A 159 -7.58 -25.17 23.17
C LEU A 159 -8.25 -24.72 24.47
N ASP A 160 -9.58 -24.80 24.56
CA ASP A 160 -10.33 -24.48 25.77
C ASP A 160 -10.24 -25.56 26.88
N ALA A 161 -9.53 -26.67 26.63
CA ALA A 161 -9.14 -27.65 27.66
C ALA A 161 -8.08 -27.10 28.64
N PHE A 162 -7.39 -26.02 28.23
CA PHE A 162 -6.32 -25.36 28.97
C PHE A 162 -6.62 -23.85 29.10
N PRO A 163 -7.78 -23.45 29.68
CA PRO A 163 -8.26 -22.07 29.65
C PRO A 163 -7.47 -21.13 30.57
N HIS A 164 -6.76 -21.67 31.56
CA HIS A 164 -6.00 -20.90 32.52
C HIS A 164 -4.52 -21.04 32.24
N ALA A 165 -3.78 -19.97 32.53
CA ALA A 165 -2.33 -20.03 32.42
C ALA A 165 -1.73 -21.14 33.31
N ASP A 166 -2.41 -21.52 34.41
CA ASP A 166 -2.00 -22.59 35.34
C ASP A 166 -1.96 -23.98 34.69
N ASP A 167 -2.65 -24.15 33.56
CA ASP A 167 -2.73 -25.41 32.82
C ASP A 167 -1.47 -25.70 31.98
N SER A 168 -0.49 -24.78 31.96
CA SER A 168 0.77 -24.91 31.21
C SER A 168 1.48 -26.24 31.46
N ALA A 169 1.59 -26.66 32.73
CA ALA A 169 2.31 -27.89 33.09
C ALA A 169 1.68 -29.14 32.46
N ILE A 170 0.35 -29.16 32.40
CA ILE A 170 -0.42 -30.27 31.84
C ILE A 170 -0.34 -30.25 30.32
N PHE A 171 -0.49 -29.08 29.69
CA PHE A 171 -0.30 -28.94 28.24
C PHE A 171 1.06 -29.51 27.82
N ASN A 172 2.09 -29.20 28.60
CA ASN A 172 3.45 -29.62 28.32
C ASN A 172 3.64 -31.13 28.47
N GLU A 173 3.01 -31.71 29.50
CA GLU A 173 2.99 -33.15 29.71
C GLU A 173 2.27 -33.89 28.56
N VAL A 174 1.15 -33.35 28.08
CA VAL A 174 0.46 -33.85 26.88
C VAL A 174 1.41 -33.81 25.68
N CYS A 175 2.06 -32.69 25.40
CA CYS A 175 2.99 -32.60 24.27
C CYS A 175 4.14 -33.62 24.36
N ALA A 176 4.69 -33.83 25.56
CA ALA A 176 5.78 -34.77 25.79
C ALA A 176 5.40 -36.24 25.59
N LEU A 177 4.10 -36.57 25.68
CA LEU A 177 3.59 -37.92 25.43
C LEU A 177 3.45 -38.25 23.93
N HIS A 178 3.63 -37.27 23.05
CA HIS A 178 3.45 -37.42 21.61
C HIS A 178 4.79 -37.32 20.87
N THR A 179 4.95 -38.16 19.86
CA THR A 179 6.11 -38.15 18.96
C THR A 179 6.12 -36.95 18.01
N GLN A 180 4.95 -36.38 17.72
CA GLN A 180 4.79 -35.21 16.89
C GLN A 180 3.66 -34.35 17.42
N VAL A 181 3.96 -33.07 17.67
CA VAL A 181 2.92 -32.08 17.94
C VAL A 181 2.62 -31.40 16.62
N ARG A 182 1.40 -31.58 16.12
CA ARG A 182 0.92 -30.84 14.95
C ARG A 182 0.52 -29.47 15.44
N PRO A 183 1.10 -28.39 14.88
CA PRO A 183 0.75 -27.05 15.31
C PRO A 183 -0.77 -26.86 15.14
N ALA A 184 -1.46 -26.55 16.24
CA ALA A 184 -2.41 -25.44 16.17
C ALA A 184 -1.59 -24.22 15.78
N GLU A 185 -2.17 -23.24 15.10
CA GLU A 185 -1.39 -22.23 14.40
C GLU A 185 -0.33 -21.46 15.25
N SER A 186 -0.22 -21.62 16.59
CA SER A 186 0.99 -21.33 17.43
C SER A 186 0.99 -21.92 18.88
N TYR A 187 1.96 -22.76 19.34
CA TYR A 187 2.30 -22.95 20.79
C TYR A 187 3.66 -23.69 21.09
N ASP A 188 4.36 -23.34 22.19
CA ASP A 188 5.60 -23.97 22.75
C ASP A 188 5.47 -24.42 24.24
N PRO A 189 5.70 -25.70 24.58
CA PRO A 189 5.39 -26.33 25.86
C PRO A 189 6.45 -26.32 26.99
N HIS A 190 7.16 -25.24 27.27
CA HIS A 190 8.01 -25.16 28.48
C HIS A 190 7.88 -23.85 29.27
N ALA A 191 6.99 -22.95 28.86
CA ALA A 191 6.75 -21.68 29.54
C ALA A 191 5.87 -21.88 30.79
N SER A 192 6.24 -21.29 31.94
CA SER A 192 5.38 -21.26 33.13
C SER A 192 4.12 -20.42 32.87
N VAL A 193 3.04 -20.61 33.64
CA VAL A 193 1.84 -19.75 33.73
C VAL A 193 2.16 -18.27 33.63
N HIS A 194 3.08 -17.82 34.49
CA HIS A 194 3.52 -16.44 34.53
C HIS A 194 4.37 -16.12 33.31
N THR A 195 5.12 -17.07 32.76
CA THR A 195 5.86 -16.92 31.50
C THR A 195 4.92 -16.85 30.29
N LEU A 196 3.79 -17.55 30.27
CA LEU A 196 2.77 -17.50 29.22
C LEU A 196 1.93 -16.25 29.35
N GLN A 197 1.49 -15.86 30.55
CA GLN A 197 0.81 -14.57 30.77
C GLN A 197 1.75 -13.41 30.50
N ARG A 198 3.02 -13.54 30.86
CA ARG A 198 4.06 -12.57 30.52
C ARG A 198 4.34 -12.59 29.03
N ALA A 199 4.39 -13.74 28.36
CA ALA A 199 4.58 -13.82 26.92
C ALA A 199 3.36 -13.28 26.17
N VAL A 200 2.14 -13.54 26.64
CA VAL A 200 0.88 -12.99 26.09
C VAL A 200 0.82 -11.49 26.35
N ALA A 201 1.16 -11.01 27.54
CA ALA A 201 1.22 -9.58 27.83
C ALA A 201 2.34 -8.88 27.05
N GLU A 202 3.51 -9.52 26.90
CA GLU A 202 4.64 -9.04 26.08
C GLU A 202 4.26 -9.04 24.60
N LEU A 203 3.53 -10.05 24.10
CA LEU A 203 3.01 -10.13 22.74
C LEU A 203 1.89 -9.12 22.51
N GLN A 204 0.98 -8.92 23.47
CA GLN A 204 -0.06 -7.89 23.40
C GLN A 204 0.56 -6.49 23.45
N GLN A 205 1.60 -6.28 24.27
CA GLN A 205 2.35 -5.04 24.32
C GLN A 205 3.16 -4.82 23.04
N GLN A 206 3.80 -5.85 22.49
CA GLN A 206 4.50 -5.79 21.21
C GLN A 206 3.53 -5.57 20.05
N ALA A 207 2.37 -6.23 20.04
CA ALA A 207 1.33 -6.02 19.05
C ALA A 207 0.75 -4.61 19.16
N TYR A 208 0.56 -4.09 20.37
CA TYR A 208 0.16 -2.70 20.58
C TYR A 208 1.26 -1.74 20.08
N CYS A 209 2.52 -1.90 20.49
CA CYS A 209 3.65 -1.10 20.02
C CYS A 209 3.84 -1.16 18.50
N LEU A 210 3.67 -2.34 17.90
CA LEU A 210 3.73 -2.53 16.45
C LEU A 210 2.53 -1.89 15.77
N SER A 211 1.32 -2.01 16.33
CA SER A 211 0.13 -1.34 15.78
C SER A 211 0.25 0.17 15.86
N THR A 212 0.83 0.71 16.93
CA THR A 212 1.14 2.13 17.07
C THR A 212 2.24 2.54 16.12
N GLU A 213 3.31 1.77 15.96
CA GLU A 213 4.37 2.12 15.01
C GLU A 213 3.90 1.99 13.56
N VAL A 214 3.07 1.01 13.23
CA VAL A 214 2.42 0.92 11.91
C VAL A 214 1.50 2.11 11.69
N ARG A 215 0.73 2.51 12.70
CA ARG A 215 -0.09 3.73 12.62
C ARG A 215 0.78 4.97 12.44
N ASP A 216 1.82 5.15 13.24
CA ASP A 216 2.74 6.28 13.18
C ASP A 216 3.48 6.30 11.82
N ARG A 217 3.88 5.14 11.30
CA ARG A 217 4.46 5.02 9.95
C ARG A 217 3.45 5.37 8.86
N LEU A 218 2.20 4.92 8.98
CA LEU A 218 1.14 5.26 8.03
C LEU A 218 0.82 6.76 8.10
N GLU A 219 0.80 7.36 9.29
CA GLU A 219 0.62 8.80 9.50
C GLU A 219 1.82 9.58 8.93
N ILE A 220 3.05 9.10 9.12
CA ILE A 220 4.25 9.69 8.53
C ILE A 220 4.25 9.51 7.01
N GLU A 221 3.89 8.36 6.46
CA GLU A 221 3.78 8.13 5.01
C GLU A 221 2.67 8.97 4.38
N GLN A 222 1.52 9.09 5.06
CA GLN A 222 0.44 9.99 4.64
C GLN A 222 0.89 11.45 4.72
N ALA A 223 1.50 11.88 5.82
CA ALA A 223 2.05 13.22 5.96
C ALA A 223 3.14 13.49 4.91
N LEU A 224 4.02 12.53 4.62
CA LEU A 224 5.03 12.64 3.56
C LEU A 224 4.37 12.72 2.18
N ARG A 225 3.35 11.91 1.88
CA ARG A 225 2.58 12.05 0.64
C ARG A 225 1.93 13.42 0.54
N GLU A 226 1.31 13.88 1.61
CA GLU A 226 0.66 15.19 1.67
C GLU A 226 1.64 16.37 1.54
N VAL A 227 2.89 16.19 1.97
CA VAL A 227 3.96 17.20 1.88
C VAL A 227 4.71 17.15 0.55
N ASN A 228 4.64 16.04 -0.20
CA ASN A 228 5.48 15.81 -1.39
C ASN A 228 4.72 15.84 -2.72
N VAL A 229 3.39 15.73 -2.71
CA VAL A 229 2.57 15.80 -3.92
C VAL A 229 1.59 16.96 -3.89
N ASP A 230 1.25 17.48 -5.06
CA ASP A 230 0.11 18.35 -5.24
C ASP A 230 -1.17 17.52 -5.09
N ARG A 231 -1.95 17.78 -4.05
CA ARG A 231 -3.14 16.98 -3.70
C ARG A 231 -4.19 16.95 -4.82
N LEU A 232 -4.24 18.00 -5.65
CA LEU A 232 -5.21 18.07 -6.73
C LEU A 232 -4.84 17.16 -7.89
N THR A 233 -3.60 17.28 -8.39
CA THR A 233 -3.16 16.60 -9.62
C THR A 233 -2.41 15.29 -9.39
N GLY A 234 -1.97 15.02 -8.15
CA GLY A 234 -1.12 13.88 -7.80
C GLY A 234 0.31 13.97 -8.35
N LEU A 235 0.68 15.11 -8.94
CA LEU A 235 2.04 15.38 -9.42
C LEU A 235 2.96 15.77 -8.27
N PRO A 236 4.29 15.59 -8.40
CA PRO A 236 5.27 16.27 -7.57
C PRO A 236 4.92 17.75 -7.37
N ASN A 237 4.97 18.21 -6.12
CA ASN A 237 4.82 19.63 -5.82
C ASN A 237 6.14 20.38 -5.97
N ARG A 238 6.11 21.69 -5.69
CA ARG A 238 7.28 22.58 -5.80
C ARG A 238 8.53 22.05 -5.07
N ASN A 239 8.40 21.53 -3.85
CA ASN A 239 9.54 21.06 -3.07
C ASN A 239 10.19 19.84 -3.71
N VAL A 240 9.39 18.82 -4.05
CA VAL A 240 9.90 17.60 -4.69
C VAL A 240 10.45 17.88 -6.08
N PHE A 241 9.84 18.80 -6.82
CA PHE A 241 10.37 19.25 -8.09
C PHE A 241 11.80 19.82 -7.95
N HIS A 242 12.03 20.71 -7.00
CA HIS A 242 13.35 21.30 -6.77
C HIS A 242 14.39 20.23 -6.42
N ASP A 243 14.05 19.33 -5.49
CA ASP A 243 14.95 18.24 -5.10
C ASP A 243 15.32 17.33 -6.28
N ARG A 244 14.32 16.96 -7.11
CA ARG A 244 14.54 16.14 -8.30
C ARG A 244 15.37 16.86 -9.36
N LEU A 245 15.08 18.13 -9.62
CA LEU A 245 15.83 18.93 -10.58
C LEU A 245 17.30 19.05 -10.15
N ASP A 246 17.58 19.29 -8.86
CA ASP A 246 18.95 19.32 -8.35
C ASP A 246 19.67 17.97 -8.48
N MET A 247 18.96 16.86 -8.25
CA MET A 247 19.50 15.52 -8.48
C MET A 247 19.81 15.27 -9.95
N ASP A 248 18.91 15.64 -10.85
CA ASP A 248 19.09 15.42 -12.29
C ASP A 248 20.17 16.32 -12.87
N LEU A 249 20.34 17.54 -12.37
CA LEU A 249 21.49 18.40 -12.72
C LEU A 249 22.81 17.80 -12.29
N LYS A 250 22.90 17.23 -11.09
CA LYS A 250 24.11 16.53 -10.62
C LYS A 250 24.43 15.29 -11.47
N LYS A 251 23.40 14.58 -11.95
CA LYS A 251 23.57 13.45 -12.89
C LYS A 251 24.05 13.95 -14.25
N ALA A 252 23.34 14.91 -14.84
CA ALA A 252 23.64 15.54 -16.13
C ALA A 252 25.08 16.08 -16.19
N HIS A 253 25.54 16.73 -15.11
CA HIS A 253 26.91 17.20 -14.99
C HIS A 253 27.94 16.07 -15.06
N ARG A 254 27.66 14.94 -14.38
CA ARG A 254 28.55 13.78 -14.32
C ARG A 254 28.58 12.98 -15.62
N SER A 255 27.43 12.83 -16.28
CA SER A 255 27.28 12.11 -17.54
C SER A 255 27.58 12.96 -18.77
N ALA A 256 27.82 14.28 -18.60
CA ALA A 256 27.92 15.25 -19.68
C ALA A 256 26.71 15.23 -20.65
N SER A 257 25.53 14.86 -20.14
CA SER A 257 24.29 14.82 -20.93
C SER A 257 23.46 16.09 -20.70
N PRO A 258 22.99 16.75 -21.76
CA PRO A 258 22.06 17.88 -21.62
C PRO A 258 20.77 17.50 -20.89
N LEU A 259 20.15 18.50 -20.28
CA LEU A 259 18.83 18.41 -19.65
C LEU A 259 18.00 19.60 -20.11
N ALA A 260 16.70 19.40 -20.35
CA ALA A 260 15.78 20.48 -20.67
C ALA A 260 14.76 20.67 -19.55
N LEU A 261 14.51 21.93 -19.21
CA LEU A 261 13.43 22.33 -18.32
C LEU A 261 12.40 23.13 -19.12
N LEU A 262 11.16 22.67 -19.08
CA LEU A 262 10.00 23.36 -19.64
C LEU A 262 9.19 23.96 -18.49
N PHE A 263 8.91 25.25 -18.56
CA PHE A 263 7.98 25.95 -17.68
C PHE A 263 6.69 26.22 -18.46
N ILE A 264 5.56 25.75 -17.94
CA ILE A 264 4.28 25.72 -18.63
C ILE A 264 3.26 26.49 -17.80
N ASP A 265 2.58 27.43 -18.42
CA ASP A 265 1.49 28.19 -17.80
C ASP A 265 0.25 28.10 -18.68
N LEU A 266 -0.90 27.84 -18.07
CA LEU A 266 -2.17 27.70 -18.78
C LEU A 266 -2.78 29.07 -19.08
N ASP A 267 -2.88 29.40 -20.36
CA ASP A 267 -3.37 30.69 -20.80
C ASP A 267 -4.84 30.88 -20.39
N HIS A 268 -5.16 32.02 -19.78
CA HIS A 268 -6.53 32.39 -19.40
C HIS A 268 -7.22 31.40 -18.43
N PHE A 269 -6.48 30.62 -17.64
CA PHE A 269 -7.06 29.69 -16.67
C PHE A 269 -8.01 30.37 -15.67
N LYS A 270 -7.70 31.60 -15.26
CA LYS A 270 -8.58 32.39 -14.40
C LYS A 270 -9.97 32.61 -15.00
N GLU A 271 -10.07 32.84 -16.30
CA GLU A 271 -11.35 33.05 -16.98
C GLU A 271 -12.22 31.78 -16.97
N ILE A 272 -11.59 30.60 -17.04
CA ILE A 272 -12.28 29.32 -16.87
C ILE A 272 -12.85 29.20 -15.45
N ASN A 273 -12.06 29.52 -14.42
CA ASN A 273 -12.55 29.51 -13.04
C ASN A 273 -13.69 30.49 -12.81
N ASP A 274 -13.57 31.70 -13.35
CA ASP A 274 -14.57 32.76 -13.17
C ASP A 274 -15.89 32.41 -13.91
N THR A 275 -15.81 31.65 -15.02
CA THR A 275 -16.98 31.30 -15.85
C THR A 275 -17.63 29.98 -15.44
N LEU A 276 -16.84 28.95 -15.15
CA LEU A 276 -17.29 27.57 -14.93
C LEU A 276 -17.15 27.09 -13.48
N GLY A 277 -16.61 27.94 -12.60
CA GLY A 277 -16.38 27.64 -11.19
C GLY A 277 -15.09 26.88 -10.93
N HIS A 278 -14.61 27.00 -9.69
CA HIS A 278 -13.33 26.41 -9.25
C HIS A 278 -13.30 24.88 -9.33
N GLU A 279 -14.41 24.19 -9.06
CA GLU A 279 -14.47 22.71 -9.20
C GLU A 279 -14.17 22.25 -10.64
N THR A 280 -14.65 23.00 -11.63
CA THR A 280 -14.40 22.74 -13.04
C THR A 280 -12.94 23.03 -13.40
N GLY A 281 -12.38 24.12 -12.88
CA GLY A 281 -10.94 24.41 -13.03
C GLY A 281 -10.05 23.35 -12.40
N ASP A 282 -10.47 22.78 -11.27
CA ASP A 282 -9.75 21.69 -10.61
C ASP A 282 -9.71 20.42 -11.47
N LEU A 283 -10.84 20.06 -12.10
CA LEU A 283 -10.89 18.96 -13.09
C LEU A 283 -10.01 19.24 -14.31
N LEU A 284 -9.94 20.50 -14.76
CA LEU A 284 -9.06 20.89 -15.87
C LEU A 284 -7.60 20.67 -15.50
N LEU A 285 -7.17 21.13 -14.32
CA LEU A 285 -5.80 20.95 -13.83
C LEU A 285 -5.41 19.48 -13.70
N GLN A 286 -6.33 18.63 -13.22
CA GLN A 286 -6.14 17.17 -13.18
C GLN A 286 -5.89 16.58 -14.56
N GLN A 287 -6.74 16.92 -15.55
CA GLN A 287 -6.59 16.42 -16.92
C GLN A 287 -5.33 16.97 -17.60
N VAL A 288 -4.95 18.22 -17.34
CA VAL A 288 -3.68 18.80 -17.81
C VAL A 288 -2.52 17.98 -17.27
N GLY A 289 -2.47 17.71 -15.96
CA GLY A 289 -1.42 16.89 -15.35
C GLY A 289 -1.31 15.50 -15.98
N GLN A 290 -2.46 14.87 -16.27
CA GLN A 290 -2.52 13.59 -16.96
C GLN A 290 -1.98 13.65 -18.40
N ARG A 291 -2.38 14.67 -19.17
CA ARG A 291 -1.89 14.89 -20.54
C ARG A 291 -0.38 15.08 -20.53
N LEU A 292 0.16 15.96 -19.67
CA LEU A 292 1.60 16.22 -19.56
C LEU A 292 2.37 14.94 -19.26
N ARG A 293 1.90 14.13 -18.30
CA ARG A 293 2.54 12.87 -17.92
C ARG A 293 2.57 11.85 -19.06
N SER A 294 1.59 11.88 -19.98
CA SER A 294 1.55 10.96 -21.13
C SER A 294 2.61 11.23 -22.21
N TYR A 295 3.20 12.43 -22.23
CA TYR A 295 4.19 12.83 -23.24
C TYR A 295 5.64 12.61 -22.83
N VAL A 296 5.87 12.16 -21.59
CA VAL A 296 7.20 12.05 -21.01
C VAL A 296 7.45 10.62 -20.53
N ARG A 297 8.73 10.26 -20.36
CA ARG A 297 9.13 8.95 -19.88
C ARG A 297 8.98 8.87 -18.36
N GLU A 298 9.05 7.66 -17.82
CA GLU A 298 9.03 7.47 -16.36
C GLU A 298 10.24 8.11 -15.65
N THR A 299 11.36 8.24 -16.37
CA THR A 299 12.58 8.92 -15.91
C THR A 299 12.47 10.44 -15.91
N ASP A 300 11.52 10.99 -16.67
CA ASP A 300 11.29 12.43 -16.74
C ASP A 300 10.36 12.86 -15.60
N THR A 301 10.43 14.14 -15.21
CA THR A 301 9.61 14.66 -14.10
C THR A 301 8.60 15.68 -14.62
N VAL A 302 7.31 15.43 -14.35
CA VAL A 302 6.25 16.46 -14.44
C VAL A 302 5.91 16.92 -13.04
N ALA A 303 5.80 18.22 -12.81
CA ALA A 303 5.42 18.77 -11.52
C ALA A 303 4.42 19.93 -11.67
N ARG A 304 3.70 20.24 -10.59
CA ARG A 304 2.86 21.45 -10.49
C ARG A 304 3.43 22.35 -9.40
N LEU A 305 3.79 23.58 -9.76
CA LEU A 305 4.43 24.52 -8.83
C LEU A 305 3.42 25.36 -8.03
N GLY A 306 2.16 25.38 -8.47
CA GLY A 306 1.03 26.09 -7.86
C GLY A 306 0.16 26.73 -8.94
N GLY A 307 -1.12 27.01 -8.62
CA GLY A 307 -2.04 27.64 -9.57
C GLY A 307 -2.16 26.86 -10.88
N ASP A 308 -1.89 27.53 -11.99
CA ASP A 308 -1.87 27.05 -13.37
C ASP A 308 -0.45 26.74 -13.91
N GLU A 309 0.56 26.75 -13.03
CA GLU A 309 1.97 26.54 -13.39
C GLU A 309 2.39 25.08 -13.26
N PHE A 310 2.90 24.53 -14.35
CA PHE A 310 3.47 23.19 -14.44
C PHE A 310 4.91 23.23 -14.94
N THR A 311 5.69 22.23 -14.59
CA THR A 311 7.04 22.03 -15.15
C THR A 311 7.22 20.63 -15.68
N VAL A 312 8.07 20.52 -16.71
CA VAL A 312 8.53 19.24 -17.25
C VAL A 312 10.05 19.26 -17.33
N THR A 313 10.70 18.29 -16.71
CA THR A 313 12.15 18.06 -16.77
C THR A 313 12.41 16.85 -17.66
N LEU A 314 13.12 17.07 -18.77
CA LEU A 314 13.57 16.01 -19.67
C LEU A 314 15.07 15.78 -19.42
N ALA A 315 15.40 14.66 -18.78
CA ALA A 315 16.77 14.32 -18.40
C ALA A 315 17.46 13.45 -19.47
N GLU A 316 18.79 13.36 -19.39
CA GLU A 316 19.61 12.45 -20.21
C GLU A 316 19.36 12.60 -21.72
N LEU A 317 19.29 13.84 -22.20
CA LEU A 317 19.01 14.12 -23.61
C LEU A 317 20.18 13.73 -24.50
N HIS A 318 19.89 13.04 -25.60
CA HIS A 318 20.86 12.76 -26.67
C HIS A 318 20.76 13.78 -27.81
N ASP A 319 19.58 14.35 -28.04
CA ASP A 319 19.30 15.32 -29.11
C ASP A 319 18.27 16.35 -28.66
N LEU A 320 18.57 17.63 -28.92
CA LEU A 320 17.72 18.77 -28.61
C LEU A 320 16.45 18.81 -29.48
N ALA A 321 16.44 18.19 -30.66
CA ALA A 321 15.22 18.09 -31.48
C ALA A 321 14.07 17.40 -30.72
N THR A 322 14.41 16.41 -29.89
CA THR A 322 13.46 15.71 -29.01
C THR A 322 12.72 16.67 -28.08
N VAL A 323 13.41 17.70 -27.57
CA VAL A 323 12.82 18.69 -26.66
C VAL A 323 11.76 19.51 -27.39
N THR A 324 12.08 20.00 -28.60
CA THR A 324 11.12 20.75 -29.43
C THR A 324 9.91 19.90 -29.78
N ASP A 325 10.13 18.63 -30.14
CA ASP A 325 9.05 17.70 -30.49
C ASP A 325 8.11 17.43 -29.31
N VAL A 326 8.66 17.16 -28.11
CA VAL A 326 7.87 16.95 -26.89
C VAL A 326 7.09 18.22 -26.53
N ALA A 327 7.75 19.39 -26.54
CA ALA A 327 7.11 20.65 -26.22
C ALA A 327 5.96 21.00 -27.19
N GLN A 328 6.17 20.78 -28.51
CA GLN A 328 5.11 20.99 -29.51
C GLN A 328 3.96 20.00 -29.38
N LYS A 329 4.25 18.73 -29.05
CA LYS A 329 3.20 17.72 -28.81
C LYS A 329 2.36 18.09 -27.60
N ILE A 330 3.00 18.46 -26.50
CA ILE A 330 2.32 18.95 -25.28
C ILE A 330 1.43 20.15 -25.65
N ARG A 331 1.99 21.19 -26.27
CA ARG A 331 1.24 22.40 -26.64
C ARG A 331 0.00 22.09 -27.48
N ARG A 332 0.15 21.30 -28.54
CA ARG A 332 -0.97 20.91 -29.44
C ARG A 332 -2.00 20.02 -28.75
N ASP A 333 -1.58 19.19 -27.80
CA ASP A 333 -2.51 18.34 -27.08
C ASP A 333 -3.31 19.12 -26.05
N LEU A 334 -2.70 20.14 -25.41
CA LEU A 334 -3.41 21.04 -24.52
C LEU A 334 -4.47 21.87 -25.25
N GLU A 335 -4.29 22.21 -26.54
CA GLU A 335 -5.32 22.87 -27.36
C GLU A 335 -6.58 22.01 -27.58
N ARG A 336 -6.49 20.68 -27.41
CA ARG A 336 -7.65 19.80 -27.60
C ARG A 336 -8.68 20.04 -26.48
N PRO A 337 -9.99 19.95 -26.79
CA PRO A 337 -11.03 20.21 -25.81
C PRO A 337 -10.89 19.31 -24.57
N PHE A 338 -11.14 19.88 -23.40
CA PHE A 338 -11.25 19.15 -22.13
C PHE A 338 -12.72 18.89 -21.84
N ARG A 339 -13.07 17.63 -21.58
CA ARG A 339 -14.42 17.25 -21.15
C ARG A 339 -14.47 17.38 -19.63
N LEU A 340 -15.10 18.43 -19.13
CA LEU A 340 -15.17 18.74 -17.71
C LEU A 340 -16.60 18.51 -17.23
N GLY A 341 -16.93 17.25 -16.90
CA GLY A 341 -18.31 16.85 -16.63
C GLY A 341 -19.18 16.92 -17.88
N GLY A 342 -20.15 17.83 -17.89
CA GLY A 342 -21.07 18.07 -19.02
C GLY A 342 -20.58 19.09 -20.06
N GLU A 343 -19.54 19.87 -19.73
CA GLU A 343 -19.08 21.00 -20.54
C GLU A 343 -17.78 20.68 -21.31
N LEU A 344 -17.55 21.43 -22.40
CA LEU A 344 -16.29 21.42 -23.14
C LEU A 344 -15.53 22.72 -22.89
N ALA A 345 -14.33 22.62 -22.32
CA ALA A 345 -13.43 23.74 -22.15
C ALA A 345 -12.28 23.70 -23.16
N TYR A 346 -11.86 24.87 -23.62
CA TYR A 346 -10.71 25.05 -24.49
C TYR A 346 -9.71 25.94 -23.77
N ILE A 347 -8.46 25.48 -23.68
CA ILE A 347 -7.38 26.23 -23.08
C ILE A 347 -6.12 26.05 -23.93
N SER A 348 -5.22 27.02 -23.89
CA SER A 348 -3.89 26.90 -24.48
C SER A 348 -2.82 27.01 -23.41
N ALA A 349 -1.56 26.80 -23.77
CA ALA A 349 -0.46 26.97 -22.84
C ALA A 349 0.71 27.74 -23.46
N SER A 350 1.33 28.57 -22.64
CA SER A 350 2.57 29.25 -22.94
C SER A 350 3.73 28.50 -22.30
N ILE A 351 4.74 28.12 -23.09
CA ILE A 351 5.84 27.23 -22.66
C ILE A 351 7.19 27.92 -22.84
N GLY A 352 7.93 28.10 -21.75
CA GLY A 352 9.33 28.53 -21.74
C GLY A 352 10.27 27.33 -21.64
N ILE A 353 11.39 27.34 -22.37
CA ILE A 353 12.33 26.21 -22.42
C ILE A 353 13.75 26.69 -22.11
N THR A 354 14.43 26.03 -21.17
CA THR A 354 15.86 26.18 -20.91
C THR A 354 16.60 24.85 -21.05
N ILE A 355 17.87 24.92 -21.45
CA ILE A 355 18.76 23.79 -21.66
C ILE A 355 19.98 23.90 -20.75
N TYR A 356 20.19 22.92 -19.87
CA TYR A 356 21.44 22.75 -19.15
C TYR A 356 22.52 22.12 -20.04
N PRO A 357 23.78 22.58 -20.00
CA PRO A 357 24.31 23.69 -19.20
C PRO A 357 24.27 25.07 -19.89
N ARG A 358 23.70 25.17 -21.10
CA ARG A 358 23.74 26.38 -21.94
C ARG A 358 23.05 27.59 -21.31
N ASP A 359 21.89 27.36 -20.68
CA ASP A 359 20.94 28.40 -20.26
C ASP A 359 20.93 28.57 -18.73
N GLY A 360 21.86 27.94 -18.01
CA GLY A 360 21.99 28.03 -16.54
C GLY A 360 22.79 26.87 -15.95
N ASN A 361 23.44 27.11 -14.81
CA ASN A 361 24.31 26.12 -14.15
C ASN A 361 23.72 25.49 -12.89
N ASN A 362 22.60 26.01 -12.39
CA ASN A 362 21.89 25.52 -11.21
C ASN A 362 20.37 25.59 -11.43
N SER A 363 19.61 24.90 -10.58
CA SER A 363 18.14 24.81 -10.67
C SER A 363 17.46 26.17 -10.62
N GLY A 364 17.93 27.08 -9.77
CA GLY A 364 17.40 28.44 -9.64
C GLY A 364 17.55 29.26 -10.91
N GLU A 365 18.73 29.24 -11.54
CA GLU A 365 18.98 29.91 -12.82
C GLU A 365 18.11 29.33 -13.94
N LEU A 366 18.07 28.01 -14.09
CA LEU A 366 17.28 27.37 -15.14
C LEU A 366 15.79 27.66 -14.99
N LEU A 367 15.28 27.63 -13.75
CA LEU A 367 13.87 27.91 -13.48
C LEU A 367 13.52 29.36 -13.78
N ARG A 368 14.35 30.31 -13.32
CA ARG A 368 14.16 31.74 -13.60
C ARG A 368 14.21 32.03 -15.10
N ASN A 369 15.16 31.44 -15.81
CA ASN A 369 15.32 31.64 -17.24
C ASN A 369 14.18 30.98 -18.04
N ALA A 370 13.63 29.85 -17.57
CA ALA A 370 12.49 29.20 -18.19
C ALA A 370 11.19 29.99 -17.97
N ASP A 371 10.96 30.49 -16.76
CA ASP A 371 9.86 31.41 -16.45
C ASP A 371 9.91 32.66 -17.35
N GLN A 372 11.09 33.24 -17.50
CA GLN A 372 11.27 34.38 -18.40
C GLN A 372 10.92 34.07 -19.87
N ALA A 373 11.33 32.90 -20.37
CA ALA A 373 10.98 32.47 -21.72
C ALA A 373 9.47 32.18 -21.86
N MET A 374 8.82 31.69 -20.79
CA MET A 374 7.38 31.49 -20.75
C MET A 374 6.64 32.83 -20.78
N TYR A 375 7.09 33.82 -20.01
CA TYR A 375 6.50 35.17 -20.05
C TYR A 375 6.64 35.80 -21.44
N GLN A 376 7.79 35.65 -22.08
CA GLN A 376 7.98 36.08 -23.47
C GLN A 376 7.01 35.38 -24.43
N SER A 377 6.68 34.10 -24.19
CA SER A 377 5.66 33.38 -24.97
C SER A 377 4.29 34.05 -24.83
N LYS A 378 3.94 34.52 -23.62
CA LYS A 378 2.69 35.27 -23.37
C LYS A 378 2.67 36.60 -24.13
N ASP A 379 3.76 37.37 -24.06
CA ASP A 379 3.89 38.67 -24.73
C ASP A 379 3.84 38.55 -26.26
N GLN A 380 4.34 37.44 -26.81
CA GLN A 380 4.32 37.17 -28.25
C GLN A 380 2.98 36.61 -28.77
N GLY A 381 1.93 36.61 -27.95
CA GLY A 381 0.58 36.18 -28.35
C GLY A 381 0.18 34.79 -27.85
N ARG A 382 0.83 34.29 -26.79
CA ARG A 382 0.48 33.04 -26.09
C ARG A 382 0.53 31.79 -26.99
N ASN A 383 0.09 30.65 -26.45
CA ASN A 383 -0.06 29.39 -27.17
C ASN A 383 1.15 29.01 -28.03
N ARG A 384 2.34 29.06 -27.43
CA ARG A 384 3.61 28.84 -28.14
C ARG A 384 4.68 28.32 -27.20
N ILE A 385 5.75 27.86 -27.83
CA ILE A 385 6.98 27.51 -27.13
C ILE A 385 8.03 28.57 -27.43
N THR A 386 8.81 28.95 -26.43
CA THR A 386 9.91 29.91 -26.57
C THR A 386 11.13 29.37 -25.84
N TYR A 387 12.26 29.30 -26.53
CA TYR A 387 13.54 29.02 -25.89
C TYR A 387 14.07 30.28 -25.21
N PHE A 388 14.67 30.10 -24.04
CA PHE A 388 15.43 31.16 -23.42
C PHE A 388 16.59 31.60 -24.32
N THR A 389 16.85 32.91 -24.32
CA THR A 389 18.02 33.53 -24.94
C THR A 389 18.56 34.60 -24.00
N SER A 390 19.88 34.80 -23.95
CA SER A 390 20.48 35.81 -23.06
C SER A 390 19.95 37.23 -23.30
N SER A 391 19.58 37.55 -24.55
CA SER A 391 18.93 38.82 -24.91
C SER A 391 17.58 39.03 -24.21
N MET A 392 16.85 37.96 -23.88
CA MET A 392 15.63 38.09 -23.07
C MET A 392 16.00 38.59 -21.68
N GLN A 393 17.00 37.99 -21.04
CA GLN A 393 17.47 38.39 -19.70
C GLN A 393 17.85 39.87 -19.65
N GLU A 394 18.63 40.33 -20.64
CA GLU A 394 19.00 41.74 -20.78
C GLU A 394 17.77 42.65 -20.92
N ALA A 395 16.82 42.27 -21.77
CA ALA A 395 15.59 43.06 -21.97
C ALA A 395 14.74 43.15 -20.69
N ALA A 396 14.61 42.07 -19.91
CA ALA A 396 13.88 42.12 -18.65
C ALA A 396 14.59 42.95 -17.58
N GLN A 397 15.91 42.87 -17.49
CA GLN A 397 16.70 43.71 -16.59
C GLN A 397 16.55 45.20 -16.95
N ALA A 398 16.62 45.53 -18.24
CA ALA A 398 16.36 46.89 -18.72
C ALA A 398 14.95 47.37 -18.36
N ARG A 399 13.92 46.53 -18.56
CA ARG A 399 12.53 46.85 -18.22
C ARG A 399 12.33 47.08 -16.72
N MET A 400 12.97 46.27 -15.87
CA MET A 400 12.95 46.47 -14.41
C MET A 400 13.67 47.75 -14.00
N ALA A 401 14.84 48.04 -14.58
CA ALA A 401 15.57 49.28 -14.32
C ALA A 401 14.71 50.50 -14.65
N ILE A 402 14.13 50.55 -15.85
CA ILE A 402 13.22 51.62 -16.29
C ILE A 402 12.00 51.72 -15.36
N SER A 403 11.42 50.59 -14.94
CA SER A 403 10.25 50.63 -14.04
C SER A 403 10.58 51.20 -12.67
N ASN A 404 11.76 50.90 -12.14
CA ASN A 404 12.23 51.45 -10.87
C ASN A 404 12.59 52.94 -11.01
N GLU A 405 13.22 53.32 -12.12
CA GLU A 405 13.51 54.72 -12.45
C GLU A 405 12.22 55.54 -12.58
N LEU A 406 11.22 55.04 -13.31
CA LEU A 406 9.92 55.71 -13.44
C LEU A 406 9.21 55.88 -12.10
N ARG A 407 9.26 54.88 -11.20
CA ARG A 407 8.69 55.02 -9.85
C ARG A 407 9.42 56.08 -9.03
N ARG A 408 10.74 56.13 -9.12
CA ARG A 408 11.54 57.19 -8.46
C ARG A 408 11.24 58.55 -9.05
N ALA A 409 11.22 58.66 -10.37
CA ALA A 409 10.90 59.89 -11.08
C ALA A 409 9.52 60.45 -10.71
N LEU A 410 8.53 59.58 -10.45
CA LEU A 410 7.22 59.99 -9.98
C LEU A 410 7.23 60.51 -8.53
N VAL A 411 8.05 59.94 -7.65
CA VAL A 411 8.17 60.38 -6.24
C VAL A 411 9.00 61.65 -6.11
N ASP A 412 10.03 61.76 -6.95
CA ASP A 412 11.01 62.85 -6.94
C ASP A 412 10.60 64.01 -7.88
N ASP A 413 9.37 64.01 -8.39
CA ASP A 413 8.81 65.02 -9.33
C ASP A 413 9.72 65.29 -10.56
N GLN A 414 10.31 64.24 -11.13
CA GLN A 414 11.23 64.30 -12.28
C GLN A 414 10.53 64.10 -13.64
N LEU A 415 9.19 64.11 -13.67
CA LEU A 415 8.41 63.96 -14.89
C LEU A 415 7.87 65.32 -15.35
N ASP A 416 8.34 65.77 -16.52
CA ASP A 416 7.89 67.02 -17.12
C ASP A 416 6.81 66.79 -18.19
N VAL A 417 5.89 67.76 -18.29
CA VAL A 417 4.87 67.82 -19.34
C VAL A 417 5.22 68.93 -20.32
N PHE A 418 5.39 68.57 -21.58
CA PHE A 418 5.59 69.51 -22.67
C PHE A 418 4.26 69.85 -23.34
N TYR A 419 4.14 71.06 -23.87
CA TYR A 419 2.93 71.53 -24.54
C TYR A 419 3.22 71.85 -26.01
N GLN A 420 2.66 71.04 -26.92
CA GLN A 420 2.77 71.30 -28.36
C GLN A 420 1.56 72.12 -28.85
N PRO A 421 1.75 73.32 -29.42
CA PRO A 421 0.64 74.16 -29.85
C PRO A 421 -0.02 73.61 -31.13
N ILE A 422 -1.35 73.64 -31.15
CA ILE A 422 -2.18 73.30 -32.31
C ILE A 422 -2.70 74.60 -32.93
N VAL A 423 -2.26 74.88 -34.16
CA VAL A 423 -2.54 76.13 -34.88
C VAL A 423 -3.69 75.99 -35.88
N ASP A 424 -4.51 77.03 -35.99
CA ASP A 424 -5.55 77.15 -37.01
C ASP A 424 -4.92 77.51 -38.35
N MET A 425 -4.96 76.58 -39.31
CA MET A 425 -4.34 76.76 -40.63
C MET A 425 -4.90 77.94 -41.44
N LYS A 426 -6.10 78.45 -41.12
CA LYS A 426 -6.70 79.57 -41.85
C LYS A 426 -6.16 80.94 -41.43
N ASN A 427 -5.73 81.10 -40.18
CA ASN A 427 -5.31 82.40 -39.64
C ASN A 427 -4.00 82.35 -38.83
N GLY A 428 -3.36 81.19 -38.72
CA GLY A 428 -2.09 80.99 -38.04
C GLY A 428 -2.15 81.12 -36.51
N ARG A 429 -3.34 81.26 -35.90
CA ARG A 429 -3.48 81.45 -34.46
C ARG A 429 -3.48 80.12 -33.71
N ILE A 430 -2.82 80.09 -32.56
CA ILE A 430 -2.86 78.96 -31.62
C ILE A 430 -4.27 78.83 -31.05
N ARG A 431 -4.86 77.63 -31.14
CA ARG A 431 -6.22 77.33 -30.64
C ARG A 431 -6.21 76.45 -29.39
N LYS A 432 -5.27 75.51 -29.31
CA LYS A 432 -5.14 74.50 -28.26
C LYS A 432 -3.66 74.13 -28.08
N ALA A 433 -3.34 73.39 -27.03
CA ALA A 433 -2.07 72.70 -26.89
C ALA A 433 -2.33 71.23 -26.52
N ALA A 434 -1.55 70.32 -27.08
CA ALA A 434 -1.50 68.93 -26.65
C ALA A 434 -0.44 68.82 -25.54
N ALA A 435 -0.84 68.30 -24.38
CA ALA A 435 0.09 67.90 -23.33
C ALA A 435 0.74 66.58 -23.74
N LEU A 436 2.07 66.56 -23.77
CA LEU A 436 2.87 65.41 -24.13
C LEU A 436 3.80 65.09 -22.95
N PRO A 437 3.91 63.81 -22.55
CA PRO A 437 5.02 63.41 -21.70
C PRO A 437 6.35 63.70 -22.41
N ALA A 438 7.42 63.88 -21.65
CA ALA A 438 8.77 64.08 -22.17
C ALA A 438 9.25 62.81 -22.91
N ASP A 439 8.82 62.61 -24.16
CA ASP A 439 9.00 61.35 -24.89
C ASP A 439 10.28 61.24 -25.72
N ASP A 440 11.22 62.19 -25.67
CA ASP A 440 12.47 62.10 -26.45
C ASP A 440 13.70 62.59 -25.68
N PHE A 441 14.47 61.65 -25.14
CA PHE A 441 15.82 61.89 -24.61
C PHE A 441 16.80 62.43 -25.68
N GLU A 442 16.46 62.34 -26.98
CA GLU A 442 17.29 62.88 -28.08
C GLU A 442 17.18 64.40 -28.27
N LEU A 443 16.11 65.05 -27.81
CA LEU A 443 15.97 66.51 -27.99
C LEU A 443 16.73 67.34 -26.94
N LEU A 444 17.01 66.77 -25.77
CA LEU A 444 17.71 67.45 -24.67
C LEU A 444 19.18 67.78 -24.98
N LEU A 445 19.79 67.12 -25.97
CA LEU A 445 21.18 67.41 -26.37
C LEU A 445 21.33 68.48 -27.46
N LYS A 446 20.24 68.94 -28.11
CA LYS A 446 20.33 69.93 -29.20
C LYS A 446 19.90 71.34 -28.86
N SER A 447 19.26 71.58 -27.72
CA SER A 447 18.94 72.95 -27.27
C SER A 447 19.68 73.30 -25.99
N GLY A 448 21.01 73.44 -26.10
CA GLY A 448 21.75 74.37 -25.27
C GLY A 448 21.30 75.80 -25.58
N ALA A 449 20.11 76.17 -25.13
CA ALA A 449 19.62 77.53 -25.14
C ALA A 449 18.74 77.70 -23.91
N ALA A 450 19.39 78.12 -22.82
CA ALA A 450 18.71 78.71 -21.68
C ALA A 450 17.80 79.84 -22.18
N VAL A 451 16.53 79.82 -21.78
CA VAL A 451 15.71 81.02 -21.72
C VAL A 451 15.09 81.06 -20.33
N PRO A 452 15.32 82.13 -19.55
CA PRO A 452 14.88 82.22 -18.16
C PRO A 452 13.45 82.77 -18.05
N GLY A 453 12.74 82.32 -17.01
CA GLY A 453 11.58 82.99 -16.40
C GLY A 453 10.22 82.55 -16.89
#